data_AF-V4XP31-F1
#
_entry.id   AF-V4XP31-F1
#
_cell.length_a   1.000
_cell.length_b   1.000
_cell.length_c   1.000
_cell.angle_alpha   90.00
_cell.angle_beta   90.00
_cell.angle_gamma   90.00
#
_symmetry.space_group_name_H-M   'P 1'
#
loop_
_entity.id
_entity.type
_entity.pdbx_description
1 polymer ?
#
loop_
_entity_poly.entity_id
_entity_poly.type
_entity_poly.pdbx_seq_one_letter_code
_entity_poly.pdbx_strand_id
1 'polypeptide(L)'
;MDFPAAARAVIDAGPVCDSCLGRVFADRSFGLSNADRGEGLRTAVAIADDEPYEGVAPADCWVCDGACGRFDEWAERAVDALGDPEFDTYQVGTRTPPLIEENDRLLREDAGLPDDAGELFKSNFNREVGKRIGRLTDTEVEFGRPDVQFTLDLDAGRVDTKLNSAFVYGRYRKLERGIPQTEWPCRECHGSGLQGSRPCEHCDGEGYLYPESVEELTAPIVEDVMGGTAATFHGAGRE
;
A
#
# COMPACT_ATOMS: atom_id res chain seq x y z
N MET A 1 20.49 -17.73 -24.42
CA MET A 1 19.42 -17.77 -25.43
C MET A 1 19.37 -16.41 -26.11
N ASP A 2 19.18 -16.33 -27.43
CA ASP A 2 18.95 -15.05 -28.10
C ASP A 2 17.53 -14.53 -27.76
N PHE A 3 17.33 -13.22 -27.76
CA PHE A 3 16.12 -12.55 -27.28
C PHE A 3 14.83 -12.98 -28.01
N PRO A 4 14.79 -13.09 -29.36
CA PRO A 4 13.59 -13.60 -30.05
C PRO A 4 13.28 -15.06 -29.71
N ALA A 5 14.30 -15.89 -29.50
CA ALA A 5 14.12 -17.28 -29.10
C ALA A 5 13.57 -17.39 -27.66
N ALA A 6 14.00 -16.50 -26.76
CA ALA A 6 13.44 -16.42 -25.41
C ALA A 6 11.98 -15.97 -25.42
N ALA A 7 11.63 -14.97 -26.24
CA ALA A 7 10.24 -14.53 -26.36
C ALA A 7 9.33 -15.66 -26.88
N ARG A 8 9.79 -16.40 -27.90
CA ARG A 8 9.10 -17.61 -28.39
C ARG A 8 8.91 -18.65 -27.30
N ALA A 9 9.96 -18.98 -26.56
CA ALA A 9 9.88 -19.97 -25.48
C ALA A 9 8.83 -19.60 -24.41
N VAL A 10 8.71 -18.31 -24.07
CA VAL A 10 7.67 -17.82 -23.14
C VAL A 10 6.26 -17.90 -23.75
N ILE A 11 6.11 -17.62 -25.05
CA ILE A 11 4.83 -17.74 -25.77
C ILE A 11 4.40 -19.22 -25.90
N ASP A 12 5.36 -20.11 -26.18
CA ASP A 12 5.12 -21.54 -26.40
C ASP A 12 4.85 -22.31 -25.10
N ALA A 13 5.18 -21.73 -23.93
CA ALA A 13 4.88 -22.30 -22.62
C ALA A 13 3.36 -22.39 -22.33
N GLY A 14 2.53 -21.68 -23.10
CA GLY A 14 1.07 -21.75 -23.02
C GLY A 14 0.39 -20.39 -23.24
N PRO A 15 -0.92 -20.26 -22.99
CA PRO A 15 -1.62 -18.98 -23.13
C PRO A 15 -1.13 -17.96 -22.09
N VAL A 16 -0.25 -17.05 -22.51
CA VAL A 16 0.32 -15.99 -21.66
C VAL A 16 -0.16 -14.63 -22.15
N CYS A 17 -0.85 -13.85 -21.31
CA CYS A 17 -1.25 -12.48 -21.68
C CYS A 17 -0.05 -11.55 -21.83
N ASP A 18 -0.23 -10.44 -22.55
CA ASP A 18 0.87 -9.53 -22.87
C ASP A 18 1.54 -8.93 -21.62
N SER A 19 0.78 -8.64 -20.56
CA SER A 19 1.39 -8.17 -19.31
C SER A 19 2.28 -9.21 -18.63
N CYS A 20 1.99 -10.51 -18.73
CA CYS A 20 2.86 -11.55 -18.18
C CYS A 20 4.05 -11.78 -19.11
N LEU A 21 3.83 -11.81 -20.43
CA LEU A 21 4.90 -11.94 -21.42
C LEU A 21 5.92 -10.81 -21.31
N GLY A 22 5.47 -9.55 -21.34
CA GLY A 22 6.37 -8.40 -21.27
C GLY A 22 7.07 -8.24 -19.92
N ARG A 23 6.52 -8.82 -18.85
CA ARG A 23 7.11 -8.76 -17.52
C ARG A 23 8.34 -9.65 -17.38
N VAL A 24 8.41 -10.76 -18.12
CA VAL A 24 9.61 -11.62 -18.20
C VAL A 24 10.81 -10.88 -18.80
N PHE A 25 10.57 -9.81 -19.58
CA PHE A 25 11.58 -8.99 -20.24
C PHE A 25 11.58 -7.54 -19.74
N ALA A 26 11.18 -7.30 -18.49
CA ALA A 26 11.01 -5.94 -17.94
C ALA A 26 12.30 -5.09 -17.91
N ASP A 27 13.46 -5.73 -17.97
CA ASP A 27 14.78 -5.11 -18.09
C ASP A 27 15.08 -4.56 -19.51
N ARG A 28 14.23 -4.85 -20.49
CA ARG A 28 14.42 -4.49 -21.90
C ARG A 28 13.51 -3.36 -22.32
N SER A 29 14.09 -2.28 -22.83
CA SER A 29 13.37 -1.08 -23.27
C SER A 29 12.59 -0.39 -22.14
N PHE A 30 12.80 0.91 -22.00
CA PHE A 30 12.21 1.72 -20.93
C PHE A 30 11.09 2.61 -21.47
N GLY A 31 10.13 2.98 -20.61
CA GLY A 31 8.99 3.83 -20.99
C GLY A 31 7.77 3.07 -21.54
N LEU A 32 7.81 1.74 -21.56
CA LEU A 32 6.71 0.87 -21.95
C LEU A 32 6.06 0.24 -20.72
N SER A 33 4.74 0.02 -20.75
CA SER A 33 4.13 -0.92 -19.81
C SER A 33 4.53 -2.35 -20.16
N ASN A 34 4.34 -3.29 -19.22
CA ASN A 34 4.57 -4.70 -19.54
C ASN A 34 3.57 -5.20 -20.59
N ALA A 35 2.35 -4.66 -20.65
CA ALA A 35 1.40 -4.99 -21.71
C ALA A 35 1.91 -4.54 -23.08
N ASP A 36 2.35 -3.29 -23.23
CA ASP A 36 2.92 -2.79 -24.49
C ASP A 36 4.15 -3.60 -24.92
N ARG A 37 5.01 -3.95 -23.96
CA ARG A 37 6.18 -4.78 -24.23
C ARG A 37 5.79 -6.18 -24.70
N GLY A 38 4.82 -6.80 -24.04
CA GLY A 38 4.33 -8.13 -24.43
C GLY A 38 3.70 -8.14 -25.81
N GLU A 39 2.85 -7.17 -26.11
CA GLU A 39 2.21 -7.02 -27.41
C GLU A 39 3.27 -6.84 -28.52
N GLY A 40 4.26 -5.97 -28.27
CA GLY A 40 5.37 -5.75 -29.20
C GLY A 40 6.21 -7.02 -29.43
N LEU A 41 6.51 -7.77 -28.37
CA LEU A 41 7.22 -9.05 -28.46
C LEU A 41 6.45 -10.07 -29.30
N ARG A 42 5.16 -10.24 -28.99
CA ARG A 42 4.28 -11.18 -29.69
C ARG A 42 4.14 -10.83 -31.17
N THR A 43 3.96 -9.55 -31.47
CA THR A 43 3.90 -9.05 -32.84
C THR A 43 5.20 -9.34 -33.59
N ALA A 44 6.34 -9.07 -32.98
CA ALA A 44 7.64 -9.32 -33.60
C ALA A 44 7.88 -10.81 -33.86
N VAL A 45 7.48 -11.68 -32.94
CA VAL A 45 7.58 -13.15 -33.10
C VAL A 45 6.69 -13.64 -34.24
N ALA A 46 5.41 -13.24 -34.27
CA ALA A 46 4.47 -13.63 -35.32
C ALA A 46 4.95 -13.21 -36.72
N ILE A 47 5.46 -11.98 -36.86
CA ILE A 47 6.05 -11.50 -38.13
C ILE A 47 7.28 -12.31 -38.52
N ALA A 48 8.16 -12.62 -37.56
CA ALA A 48 9.39 -13.35 -37.83
C ALA A 48 9.15 -14.81 -38.23
N ASP A 49 8.07 -15.42 -37.72
CA ASP A 49 7.69 -16.79 -38.02
C ASP A 49 6.72 -16.92 -39.20
N ASP A 50 6.25 -15.79 -39.76
CA ASP A 50 5.24 -15.72 -40.82
C ASP A 50 3.92 -16.42 -40.43
N GLU A 51 3.54 -16.29 -39.15
CA GLU A 51 2.32 -16.86 -38.58
C GLU A 51 1.30 -15.74 -38.24
N PRO A 52 -0.02 -16.02 -38.27
CA PRO A 52 -1.03 -15.06 -37.84
C PRO A 52 -0.79 -14.58 -36.41
N TYR A 53 -1.02 -13.28 -36.16
CA TYR A 53 -0.99 -12.74 -34.81
C TYR A 53 -2.17 -13.29 -33.98
N GLU A 54 -1.86 -13.91 -32.84
CA GLU A 54 -2.83 -14.38 -31.86
C GLU A 54 -2.51 -13.84 -30.45
N GLY A 55 -3.32 -12.88 -30.01
CA GLY A 55 -3.26 -12.34 -28.66
C GLY A 55 -3.92 -13.26 -27.63
N VAL A 56 -3.49 -13.15 -26.37
CA VAL A 56 -4.09 -13.88 -25.24
C VAL A 56 -4.69 -12.88 -24.28
N ALA A 57 -6.02 -12.94 -24.09
CA ALA A 57 -6.69 -12.10 -23.12
C ALA A 57 -6.23 -12.47 -21.70
N PRO A 58 -6.15 -11.52 -20.75
CA PRO A 58 -5.78 -11.83 -19.37
C PRO A 58 -6.62 -12.95 -18.74
N ALA A 59 -7.92 -13.02 -19.06
CA ALA A 59 -8.83 -14.05 -18.55
C ALA A 59 -8.46 -15.48 -18.97
N ASP A 60 -7.74 -15.64 -20.09
CA ASP A 60 -7.28 -16.94 -20.59
C ASP A 60 -5.82 -17.23 -20.17
N CYS A 61 -5.19 -16.34 -19.41
CA CYS A 61 -3.78 -16.46 -19.06
C CYS A 61 -3.58 -17.45 -17.91
N TRP A 62 -2.86 -18.54 -18.18
CA TRP A 62 -2.57 -19.56 -17.17
C TRP A 62 -1.69 -19.05 -16.02
N VAL A 63 -0.91 -17.98 -16.24
CA VAL A 63 0.05 -17.45 -15.27
C VAL A 63 -0.62 -16.56 -14.23
N CYS A 64 -1.37 -15.55 -14.68
CA CYS A 64 -1.99 -14.58 -13.76
C CYS A 64 -3.46 -14.85 -13.48
N ASP A 65 -4.08 -15.85 -14.10
CA ASP A 65 -5.46 -16.25 -13.88
C ASP A 65 -6.43 -15.04 -13.92
N GLY A 66 -6.34 -14.25 -14.99
CA GLY A 66 -7.17 -13.04 -15.16
C GLY A 66 -6.71 -11.80 -14.40
N ALA A 67 -5.78 -11.90 -13.44
CA ALA A 67 -5.47 -10.79 -12.55
C ALA A 67 -4.97 -9.53 -13.29
N CYS A 68 -4.12 -9.68 -14.32
CA CYS A 68 -3.64 -8.54 -15.11
C CYS A 68 -4.74 -7.80 -15.89
N GLY A 69 -5.94 -8.37 -16.03
CA GLY A 69 -7.09 -7.70 -16.65
C GLY A 69 -7.91 -6.85 -15.69
N ARG A 70 -7.57 -6.84 -14.39
CA ARG A 70 -8.41 -6.25 -13.32
C ARG A 70 -7.76 -5.05 -12.63
N PHE A 71 -6.75 -4.42 -13.22
CA PHE A 71 -6.04 -3.30 -12.58
C PHE A 71 -6.96 -2.14 -12.22
N ASP A 72 -7.91 -1.79 -13.09
CA ASP A 72 -8.89 -0.71 -12.86
C ASP A 72 -9.84 -1.07 -11.71
N GLU A 73 -10.41 -2.29 -11.74
CA GLU A 73 -11.27 -2.80 -10.65
C GLU A 73 -10.58 -2.74 -9.28
N TRP A 74 -9.31 -3.12 -9.21
CA TRP A 74 -8.56 -3.09 -7.95
C TRP A 74 -8.21 -1.68 -7.48
N ALA A 75 -7.98 -0.75 -8.41
CA ALA A 75 -7.76 0.66 -8.07
C ALA A 75 -9.03 1.30 -7.52
N GLU A 76 -10.16 1.10 -8.20
CA GLU A 76 -11.47 1.58 -7.74
C GLU A 76 -11.82 1.00 -6.37
N ARG A 77 -11.69 -0.32 -6.19
CA ARG A 77 -11.91 -0.98 -4.90
C ARG A 77 -11.01 -0.42 -3.79
N ALA A 78 -9.76 -0.07 -4.10
CA ALA A 78 -8.84 0.47 -3.11
C ALA A 78 -9.27 1.88 -2.65
N VAL A 79 -9.64 2.74 -3.60
CA VAL A 79 -10.15 4.09 -3.30
C VAL A 79 -11.46 4.01 -2.51
N ASP A 80 -12.40 3.16 -2.94
CA ASP A 80 -13.67 2.97 -2.26
C ASP A 80 -13.50 2.44 -0.81
N ALA A 81 -12.50 1.59 -0.57
CA ALA A 81 -12.25 1.02 0.75
C ALA A 81 -11.71 2.05 1.77
N LEU A 82 -11.04 3.11 1.30
CA LEU A 82 -10.50 4.16 2.17
C LEU A 82 -11.59 5.12 2.68
N GLY A 83 -12.60 5.40 1.86
CA GLY A 83 -13.63 6.40 2.14
C GLY A 83 -13.14 7.83 1.89
N ASP A 84 -13.54 8.77 2.75
CA ASP A 84 -13.36 10.21 2.55
C ASP A 84 -12.12 10.89 3.19
N PRO A 85 -11.11 10.21 3.81
CA PRO A 85 -9.92 10.92 4.30
C PRO A 85 -9.18 11.70 3.20
N GLU A 86 -8.68 12.90 3.55
CA GLU A 86 -7.72 13.64 2.73
C GLU A 86 -6.30 13.08 2.93
N PHE A 87 -5.57 12.88 1.83
CA PHE A 87 -4.19 12.38 1.85
C PHE A 87 -3.42 12.86 0.62
N ASP A 88 -2.09 13.01 0.73
CA ASP A 88 -1.25 13.45 -0.38
C ASP A 88 -0.47 12.29 -0.99
N THR A 89 -0.16 11.27 -0.18
CA THR A 89 0.75 10.19 -0.54
C THR A 89 0.21 8.81 -0.21
N TYR A 90 0.50 7.84 -1.07
CA TYR A 90 0.08 6.46 -0.87
C TYR A 90 1.13 5.43 -1.28
N GLN A 91 0.91 4.19 -0.86
CA GLN A 91 1.67 3.03 -1.32
C GLN A 91 0.73 1.85 -1.59
N VAL A 92 1.05 1.06 -2.61
CA VAL A 92 0.32 -0.17 -2.95
C VAL A 92 1.21 -1.38 -2.73
N GLY A 93 0.70 -2.35 -1.97
CA GLY A 93 1.24 -3.70 -1.83
C GLY A 93 0.23 -4.75 -2.29
N THR A 94 0.72 -5.90 -2.72
CA THR A 94 -0.12 -7.02 -3.17
C THR A 94 0.27 -8.29 -2.43
N ARG A 95 -0.70 -8.96 -1.83
CA ARG A 95 -0.59 -10.36 -1.41
C ARG A 95 -0.97 -11.21 -2.62
N THR A 96 0.06 -11.78 -3.26
CA THR A 96 -0.12 -12.57 -4.48
C THR A 96 -0.61 -13.98 -4.10
N PRO A 97 -1.59 -14.54 -4.83
CA PRO A 97 -1.99 -15.92 -4.68
C PRO A 97 -0.80 -16.87 -4.86
N PRO A 98 -0.62 -17.88 -3.99
CA PRO A 98 0.47 -18.85 -4.14
C PRO A 98 0.50 -19.54 -5.51
N LEU A 99 -0.67 -19.77 -6.11
CA LEU A 99 -0.78 -20.32 -7.47
C LEU A 99 -0.15 -19.39 -8.52
N ILE A 100 -0.41 -18.08 -8.44
CA ILE A 100 0.18 -17.10 -9.37
C ILE A 100 1.68 -17.00 -9.15
N GLU A 101 2.16 -17.02 -7.90
CA GLU A 101 3.61 -17.01 -7.61
C GLU A 101 4.31 -18.24 -8.20
N GLU A 102 3.72 -19.42 -8.07
CA GLU A 102 4.26 -20.66 -8.61
C GLU A 102 4.20 -20.69 -10.15
N ASN A 103 3.08 -20.28 -10.75
CA ASN A 103 2.97 -20.21 -12.21
C ASN A 103 3.95 -19.18 -12.81
N ASP A 104 4.21 -18.08 -12.11
CA ASP A 104 5.21 -17.07 -12.53
C ASP A 104 6.64 -17.63 -12.54
N ARG A 105 6.94 -18.51 -11.57
CA ARG A 105 8.21 -19.25 -11.50
C ARG A 105 8.29 -20.29 -12.62
N LEU A 106 7.25 -21.10 -12.80
CA LEU A 106 7.16 -22.14 -13.82
C LEU A 106 7.27 -21.57 -15.23
N LEU A 107 6.65 -20.40 -15.51
CA LEU A 107 6.77 -19.74 -16.81
C LEU A 107 8.24 -19.50 -17.20
N ARG A 108 9.07 -19.06 -16.26
CA ARG A 108 10.50 -18.83 -16.49
C ARG A 108 11.26 -20.13 -16.64
N GLU A 109 10.95 -21.11 -15.79
CA GLU A 109 11.56 -22.45 -15.83
C GLU A 109 11.30 -23.15 -17.18
N ASP A 110 10.05 -23.19 -17.64
CA ASP A 110 9.64 -23.80 -18.91
C ASP A 110 10.25 -23.08 -20.12
N ALA A 111 10.43 -21.76 -20.03
CA ALA A 111 11.11 -20.97 -21.05
C ALA A 111 12.65 -21.05 -20.99
N GLY A 112 13.22 -21.78 -20.02
CA GLY A 112 14.67 -21.90 -19.83
C GLY A 112 15.35 -20.60 -19.42
N LEU A 113 14.65 -19.74 -18.68
CA LEU A 113 15.11 -18.44 -18.20
C LEU A 113 15.46 -18.49 -16.70
N PRO A 114 16.34 -17.58 -16.22
CA PRO A 114 16.56 -17.39 -14.79
C PRO A 114 15.25 -17.11 -14.06
N ASP A 115 15.16 -17.59 -12.82
CA ASP A 115 14.01 -17.39 -11.93
C ASP A 115 13.78 -15.91 -11.57
N ASP A 116 14.85 -15.11 -11.59
CA ASP A 116 14.82 -13.65 -11.38
C ASP A 116 14.68 -12.82 -12.67
N ALA A 117 14.47 -13.44 -13.83
CA ALA A 117 14.38 -12.73 -15.10
C ALA A 117 13.20 -11.72 -15.12
N GLY A 118 13.48 -10.48 -15.54
CA GLY A 118 12.47 -9.44 -15.65
C GLY A 118 11.94 -8.97 -14.30
N GLU A 119 10.61 -8.88 -14.17
CA GLU A 119 9.95 -8.33 -12.99
C GLU A 119 9.00 -9.36 -12.34
N LEU A 120 8.76 -9.27 -11.03
CA LEU A 120 7.78 -10.11 -10.31
C LEU A 120 6.33 -9.65 -10.52
N PHE A 121 5.37 -10.58 -10.42
CA PHE A 121 3.95 -10.29 -10.63
C PHE A 121 3.47 -9.15 -9.73
N LYS A 122 3.76 -9.26 -8.43
CA LYS A 122 3.36 -8.25 -7.43
C LYS A 122 3.91 -6.86 -7.73
N SER A 123 5.13 -6.75 -8.26
CA SER A 123 5.74 -5.45 -8.59
C SER A 123 5.01 -4.77 -9.75
N ASN A 124 4.66 -5.55 -10.79
CA ASN A 124 3.84 -5.07 -11.89
C ASN A 124 2.44 -4.69 -11.43
N PHE A 125 1.82 -5.55 -10.62
CA PHE A 125 0.47 -5.33 -10.10
C PHE A 125 0.41 -4.05 -9.25
N ASN A 126 1.34 -3.87 -8.31
CA ASN A 126 1.48 -2.67 -7.49
C ASN A 126 1.64 -1.42 -8.36
N ARG A 127 2.51 -1.46 -9.38
CA ARG A 127 2.74 -0.32 -10.27
C ARG A 127 1.51 0.02 -11.09
N GLU A 128 0.87 -0.97 -11.68
CA GLU A 128 -0.27 -0.74 -12.58
C GLU A 128 -1.52 -0.30 -11.83
N VAL A 129 -1.80 -0.87 -10.65
CA VAL A 129 -2.86 -0.38 -9.76
C VAL A 129 -2.50 0.98 -9.17
N GLY A 130 -1.26 1.17 -8.73
CA GLY A 130 -0.80 2.45 -8.18
C GLY A 130 -0.98 3.62 -9.15
N LYS A 131 -0.55 3.47 -10.41
CA LYS A 131 -0.78 4.48 -11.46
C LYS A 131 -2.25 4.88 -11.61
N ARG A 132 -3.18 3.94 -11.38
CA ARG A 132 -4.63 4.19 -11.48
C ARG A 132 -5.15 4.89 -10.24
N ILE A 133 -4.76 4.45 -9.05
CA ILE A 133 -5.07 5.12 -7.78
C ILE A 133 -4.65 6.59 -7.87
N GLY A 134 -3.38 6.88 -8.19
CA GLY A 134 -2.89 8.26 -8.29
C GLY A 134 -3.67 9.14 -9.29
N ARG A 135 -4.22 8.55 -10.37
CA ARG A 135 -5.11 9.29 -11.29
C ARG A 135 -6.51 9.51 -10.74
N LEU A 136 -7.03 8.55 -9.98
CA LEU A 136 -8.36 8.64 -9.37
C LEU A 136 -8.38 9.65 -8.21
N THR A 137 -7.27 9.77 -7.49
CA THR A 137 -7.18 10.55 -6.25
C THR A 137 -6.36 11.83 -6.38
N ASP A 138 -5.65 12.04 -7.50
CA ASP A 138 -4.71 13.16 -7.71
C ASP A 138 -3.62 13.22 -6.63
N THR A 139 -3.07 12.06 -6.27
CA THR A 139 -2.05 11.89 -5.21
C THR A 139 -0.81 11.15 -5.72
N GLU A 140 0.27 11.18 -4.94
CA GLU A 140 1.57 10.66 -5.33
C GLU A 140 1.97 9.37 -4.59
N VAL A 141 2.81 8.55 -5.22
CA VAL A 141 3.35 7.34 -4.57
C VAL A 141 4.53 7.67 -3.68
N GLU A 142 4.55 7.16 -2.45
CA GLU A 142 5.65 7.29 -1.47
C GLU A 142 5.96 5.92 -0.86
N PHE A 143 7.23 5.52 -0.84
CA PHE A 143 7.65 4.18 -0.41
C PHE A 143 8.17 4.10 1.03
N GLY A 144 8.48 5.24 1.65
CA GLY A 144 9.01 5.35 3.01
C GLY A 144 7.93 5.54 4.05
N ARG A 145 7.21 6.66 4.00
CA ARG A 145 6.14 7.01 4.95
C ARG A 145 4.93 7.61 4.21
N PRO A 146 4.17 6.78 3.49
CA PRO A 146 2.95 7.24 2.84
C PRO A 146 1.90 7.62 3.88
N ASP A 147 0.95 8.47 3.53
CA ASP A 147 -0.24 8.72 4.35
C ASP A 147 -1.14 7.49 4.36
N VAL A 148 -1.31 6.84 3.20
CA VAL A 148 -2.15 5.64 3.05
C VAL A 148 -1.36 4.44 2.52
N GLN A 149 -1.50 3.29 3.16
CA GLN A 149 -0.99 2.02 2.64
C GLN A 149 -2.15 1.09 2.26
N PHE A 150 -2.24 0.78 0.98
CA PHE A 150 -3.17 -0.20 0.41
C PHE A 150 -2.51 -1.57 0.32
N THR A 151 -3.16 -2.61 0.85
CA THR A 151 -2.76 -4.01 0.65
C THR A 151 -3.85 -4.77 -0.09
N LEU A 152 -3.58 -5.14 -1.34
CA LEU A 152 -4.50 -5.87 -2.21
C LEU A 152 -4.33 -7.37 -1.95
N ASP A 153 -5.35 -8.02 -1.40
CA ASP A 153 -5.38 -9.47 -1.19
C ASP A 153 -6.19 -10.13 -2.30
N LEU A 154 -5.49 -10.63 -3.33
CA LEU A 154 -6.16 -11.11 -4.53
C LEU A 154 -6.94 -12.41 -4.31
N ASP A 155 -6.47 -13.28 -3.41
CA ASP A 155 -7.15 -14.53 -3.04
C ASP A 155 -8.42 -14.23 -2.24
N ALA A 156 -8.34 -13.30 -1.28
CA ALA A 156 -9.48 -12.92 -0.46
C ALA A 156 -10.43 -11.94 -1.17
N GLY A 157 -10.04 -11.37 -2.31
CA GLY A 157 -10.83 -10.38 -3.04
C GLY A 157 -11.07 -9.08 -2.27
N ARG A 158 -10.17 -8.71 -1.34
CA ARG A 158 -10.33 -7.54 -0.46
C ARG A 158 -9.13 -6.60 -0.51
N VAL A 159 -9.37 -5.35 -0.13
CA VAL A 159 -8.32 -4.36 0.10
C VAL A 159 -8.27 -4.05 1.60
N ASP A 160 -7.12 -4.23 2.21
CA ASP A 160 -6.83 -3.76 3.55
C ASP A 160 -6.18 -2.37 3.44
N THR A 161 -6.81 -1.34 4.05
CA THR A 161 -6.32 0.04 4.04
C THR A 161 -5.77 0.43 5.40
N LYS A 162 -4.60 1.07 5.43
CA LYS A 162 -4.03 1.66 6.64
C LYS A 162 -3.77 3.14 6.41
N LEU A 163 -4.51 3.99 7.12
CA LEU A 163 -4.24 5.42 7.25
C LEU A 163 -3.19 5.60 8.36
N ASN A 164 -2.04 6.18 8.02
CA ASN A 164 -0.97 6.48 8.96
C ASN A 164 -1.26 7.79 9.70
N SER A 165 -0.73 7.91 10.92
CA SER A 165 -0.92 9.10 11.75
C SER A 165 -0.27 10.33 11.11
N ALA A 166 -0.99 11.45 11.13
CA ALA A 166 -0.42 12.75 10.82
C ALA A 166 0.45 13.26 11.98
N PHE A 167 1.50 14.02 11.67
CA PHE A 167 2.41 14.60 12.65
C PHE A 167 2.37 16.13 12.59
N VAL A 168 1.97 16.75 13.70
CA VAL A 168 2.04 18.20 13.86
C VAL A 168 3.27 18.56 14.71
N TYR A 169 4.18 19.33 14.12
CA TYR A 169 5.35 19.84 14.84
C TYR A 169 5.19 21.34 15.12
N GLY A 170 5.49 21.74 16.34
CA GLY A 170 5.36 23.13 16.76
C GLY A 170 6.18 23.46 18.01
N ARG A 171 5.92 24.65 18.55
CA ARG A 171 6.48 25.12 19.82
C ARG A 171 5.36 25.75 20.63
N TYR A 172 5.28 25.41 21.91
CA TYR A 172 4.35 26.05 22.84
C TYR A 172 5.11 27.03 23.76
N ARG A 173 4.38 27.99 24.33
CA ARG A 173 4.87 28.85 25.40
C ARG A 173 4.04 28.57 26.65
N LYS A 174 4.69 28.12 27.71
CA LYS A 174 4.06 27.92 29.01
C LYS A 174 4.15 29.22 29.81
N LEU A 175 3.04 29.94 29.90
CA LEU A 175 2.98 31.27 30.55
C LEU A 175 2.64 31.19 32.05
N GLU A 176 2.14 30.04 32.51
CA GLU A 176 1.71 29.81 33.88
C GLU A 176 2.57 28.72 34.56
N ARG A 177 2.85 28.91 35.85
CA ARG A 177 3.55 27.92 36.69
C ARG A 177 2.53 26.95 37.29
N GLY A 178 2.92 25.70 37.47
CA GLY A 178 2.09 24.68 38.14
C GLY A 178 1.37 23.72 37.19
N ILE A 179 1.35 24.00 35.88
CA ILE A 179 0.78 23.11 34.86
C ILE A 179 1.85 22.12 34.39
N PRO A 180 1.65 20.79 34.44
CA PRO A 180 2.62 19.82 33.88
C PRO A 180 2.69 19.85 32.34
N GLN A 181 3.75 19.27 31.77
CA GLN A 181 3.89 19.17 30.30
C GLN A 181 2.97 18.09 29.72
N THR A 182 2.98 16.90 30.31
CA THR A 182 2.13 15.76 29.94
C THR A 182 1.04 15.58 30.98
N GLU A 183 0.02 14.80 30.67
CA GLU A 183 -0.98 14.38 31.66
C GLU A 183 -0.32 13.64 32.84
N TRP A 184 -0.90 13.77 34.04
CA TRP A 184 -0.45 13.11 35.27
C TRP A 184 -1.58 12.29 35.90
N PRO A 185 -1.86 11.09 35.38
CA PRO A 185 -2.87 10.19 35.95
C PRO A 185 -2.54 9.87 37.40
N CYS A 186 -3.55 9.89 38.26
CA CYS A 186 -3.41 9.52 39.66
C CYS A 186 -2.94 8.06 39.76
N ARG A 187 -1.83 7.83 40.45
CA ARG A 187 -1.25 6.49 40.60
C ARG A 187 -2.13 5.51 41.40
N GLU A 188 -3.04 6.02 42.23
CA GLU A 188 -3.86 5.20 43.13
C GLU A 188 -5.14 4.69 42.47
N CYS A 189 -5.62 5.38 41.43
CA CYS A 189 -6.80 4.97 40.64
C CYS A 189 -6.50 4.79 39.14
N HIS A 190 -5.26 4.97 38.72
CA HIS A 190 -4.78 4.85 37.34
C HIS A 190 -5.60 5.67 36.33
N GLY A 191 -5.90 6.93 36.65
CA GLY A 191 -6.68 7.80 35.77
C GLY A 191 -8.20 7.64 35.85
N SER A 192 -8.70 6.61 36.54
CA SER A 192 -10.15 6.33 36.56
C SER A 192 -10.98 7.26 37.46
N GLY A 193 -10.34 7.96 38.40
CA GLY A 193 -11.03 8.75 39.43
C GLY A 193 -11.72 7.91 40.51
N LEU A 194 -11.66 6.58 40.43
CA LEU A 194 -12.40 5.69 41.31
C LEU A 194 -11.49 4.67 42.00
N GLN A 195 -11.80 4.35 43.26
CA GLN A 195 -11.27 3.20 43.99
C GLN A 195 -12.42 2.26 44.32
N GLY A 196 -12.60 1.24 43.48
CA GLY A 196 -13.80 0.41 43.49
C GLY A 196 -15.02 1.21 43.02
N SER A 197 -16.04 1.35 43.86
CA SER A 197 -17.25 2.13 43.57
C SER A 197 -17.27 3.53 44.20
N ARG A 198 -16.16 3.94 44.83
CA ARG A 198 -16.05 5.23 45.52
C ARG A 198 -15.09 6.18 44.78
N PRO A 199 -15.32 7.50 44.82
CA PRO A 199 -14.33 8.48 44.35
C PRO A 199 -12.99 8.27 45.03
N CYS A 200 -11.89 8.38 44.27
CA CYS A 200 -10.54 8.24 44.78
C CYS A 200 -10.17 9.46 45.63
N GLU A 201 -9.86 9.23 46.92
CA GLU A 201 -9.48 10.30 47.86
C GLU A 201 -8.14 10.98 47.49
N HIS A 202 -7.26 10.31 46.73
CA HIS A 202 -5.95 10.87 46.38
C HIS A 202 -6.02 11.94 45.28
N CYS A 203 -7.00 11.86 44.38
CA CYS A 203 -7.20 12.83 43.31
C CYS A 203 -8.57 13.51 43.40
N ASP A 204 -9.21 13.44 44.56
CA ASP A 204 -10.55 13.97 44.81
C ASP A 204 -11.61 13.55 43.77
N GLY A 205 -11.45 12.36 43.17
CA GLY A 205 -12.36 11.83 42.14
C GLY A 205 -12.06 12.23 40.69
N GLU A 206 -11.10 13.12 40.43
CA GLU A 206 -10.82 13.65 39.09
C GLU A 206 -10.06 12.66 38.18
N GLY A 207 -9.41 11.66 38.76
CA GLY A 207 -8.55 10.71 38.04
C GLY A 207 -7.15 11.22 37.78
N TYR A 208 -6.94 12.53 37.75
CA TYR A 208 -5.66 13.20 37.49
C TYR A 208 -5.19 14.03 38.68
N LEU A 209 -3.86 14.20 38.82
CA LEU A 209 -3.28 15.02 39.90
C LEU A 209 -3.26 16.52 39.60
N TYR A 210 -3.32 16.87 38.32
CA TYR A 210 -3.43 18.23 37.84
C TYR A 210 -4.61 18.27 36.88
N PRO A 211 -5.43 19.32 36.92
CA PRO A 211 -6.63 19.42 36.07
C PRO A 211 -6.31 19.69 34.59
N GLU A 212 -5.13 20.25 34.30
CA GLU A 212 -4.70 20.58 32.94
C GLU A 212 -3.20 20.34 32.78
N SER A 213 -2.78 20.03 31.55
CA SER A 213 -1.39 19.95 31.11
C SER A 213 -1.24 20.60 29.73
N VAL A 214 0.01 20.85 29.30
CA VAL A 214 0.26 21.35 27.95
C VAL A 214 -0.29 20.38 26.89
N GLU A 215 -0.11 19.08 27.10
CA GLU A 215 -0.70 18.03 26.28
C GLU A 215 -2.23 18.13 26.21
N GLU A 216 -2.92 18.19 27.34
CA GLU A 216 -4.40 18.30 27.40
C GLU A 216 -4.94 19.59 26.75
N LEU A 217 -4.15 20.66 26.75
CA LEU A 217 -4.52 21.93 26.11
C LEU A 217 -4.23 21.98 24.60
N THR A 218 -3.46 21.03 24.06
CA THR A 218 -3.00 21.07 22.66
C THR A 218 -3.45 19.87 21.84
N ALA A 219 -3.27 18.66 22.35
CA ALA A 219 -3.55 17.42 21.62
C ALA A 219 -5.03 17.28 21.21
N PRO A 220 -6.03 17.56 22.06
CA PRO A 220 -7.44 17.46 21.67
C PRO A 220 -7.84 18.43 20.55
N ILE A 221 -7.23 19.62 20.50
CA ILE A 221 -7.49 20.60 19.43
C ILE A 221 -6.96 20.08 18.09
N VAL A 222 -5.77 19.48 18.10
CA VAL A 222 -5.20 18.88 16.89
C VAL A 222 -6.01 17.66 16.46
N GLU A 223 -6.43 16.82 17.39
CA GLU A 223 -7.28 15.66 17.10
C GLU A 223 -8.59 16.07 16.44
N ASP A 224 -9.31 17.03 17.03
CA ASP A 224 -10.59 17.53 16.51
C ASP A 224 -10.43 18.15 15.12
N VAL A 225 -9.45 19.03 14.94
CA VAL A 225 -9.20 19.69 13.64
C VAL A 225 -8.79 18.70 12.55
N MET A 226 -8.08 17.64 12.90
CA MET A 226 -7.64 16.61 11.94
C MET A 226 -8.66 15.48 11.75
N GLY A 227 -9.80 15.51 12.44
CA GLY A 227 -10.77 14.40 12.44
C GLY A 227 -10.16 13.09 12.95
N GLY A 228 -9.19 13.17 13.86
CA GLY A 228 -8.50 12.02 14.44
C GLY A 228 -9.35 11.26 15.45
N THR A 229 -8.92 10.04 15.77
CA THR A 229 -9.56 9.20 16.81
C THR A 229 -8.75 9.09 18.09
N ALA A 230 -7.50 9.57 18.05
CA ALA A 230 -6.56 9.60 19.16
C ALA A 230 -5.39 10.54 18.82
N ALA A 231 -4.81 11.15 19.85
CA ALA A 231 -3.58 11.91 19.77
C ALA A 231 -2.49 11.37 20.70
N THR A 232 -1.23 11.66 20.37
CA THR A 232 -0.08 11.39 21.24
C THR A 232 0.84 12.60 21.23
N PHE A 233 1.13 13.15 22.41
CA PHE A 233 1.99 14.31 22.54
C PHE A 233 3.43 13.91 22.86
N HIS A 234 4.39 14.55 22.18
CA HIS A 234 5.82 14.39 22.46
C HIS A 234 6.48 15.76 22.68
N GLY A 235 6.97 15.98 23.89
CA GLY A 235 7.78 17.15 24.26
C GLY A 235 9.28 16.91 24.11
N ALA A 236 10.00 17.82 23.44
CA ALA A 236 11.46 17.77 23.34
C ALA A 236 12.11 18.32 24.63
N GLY A 237 12.30 17.44 25.64
CA GLY A 237 12.80 17.82 26.96
C GLY A 237 11.69 18.09 27.98
N ARG A 238 12.05 18.24 29.26
CA ARG A 238 11.11 18.55 30.36
C ARG A 238 11.61 19.74 31.16
N GLU A 239 10.66 20.57 31.59
CA GLU A 239 10.84 21.77 32.42
C GLU A 239 10.36 21.54 33.85
#